data_AF-A0A1V1PJE9-F1
#
_entry.id   AF-A0A1V1PJE9-F1
#
_cell.length_a   1.000
_cell.length_b   1.000
_cell.length_c   1.000
_cell.angle_alpha   90.00
_cell.angle_beta   90.00
_cell.angle_gamma   90.00
#
_symmetry.space_group_name_H-M   'P 1'
#
loop_
_entity.id
_entity.type
_entity.pdbx_description
1 polymer ?
#
loop_
_entity_poly.entity_id
_entity_poly.type
_entity_poly.pdbx_seq_one_letter_code
_entity_poly.pdbx_strand_id
1 'polypeptide(L)'
;MLVSATRTVSTFTLRALFYAALFGVVAIVHVAITTALRTAGWQGGVSLFVSGAVVLIVVLVGVNFADFLRERRAAWREVQRMKQGLPSGPCCVVWRVSESESEADMPWDVVGHLHARYPKLARRLGVEGYAVVDFEINAEGQAKNVHCVDAWPSDVFYEAAREAMSHAKFVPKPDVHPRFGASFRMPFVFRIAGAARLKDRGRKAKTLRPALKAAGDAVEKLRKSA
;
A
#
# COMPACT_ATOMS: atom_id res chain seq x y z
N MET A 1 14.69 1.10 2.94
CA MET A 1 14.71 2.43 2.29
C MET A 1 13.26 2.93 2.22
N LEU A 2 12.94 4.01 2.94
CA LEU A 2 11.57 4.38 3.28
C LEU A 2 10.74 4.78 2.04
N VAL A 3 9.66 4.03 1.80
CA VAL A 3 8.62 4.38 0.83
C VAL A 3 7.64 5.32 1.53
N SER A 4 7.79 6.60 1.25
CA SER A 4 6.89 7.67 1.68
C SER A 4 5.73 7.76 0.69
N ALA A 5 4.54 7.35 1.14
CA ALA A 5 3.30 7.64 0.43
C ALA A 5 2.17 7.89 1.44
N THR A 6 2.30 8.98 2.18
CA THR A 6 1.14 9.79 2.52
C THR A 6 1.46 11.19 2.03
N ARG A 7 0.45 11.86 1.45
CA ARG A 7 0.49 13.27 1.07
C ARG A 7 0.70 14.08 2.36
N THR A 8 1.92 14.06 2.86
CA THR A 8 2.30 14.65 4.12
C THR A 8 2.39 16.14 3.82
N VAL A 9 1.57 16.92 4.51
CA VAL A 9 1.95 18.27 4.89
C VAL A 9 3.44 18.20 5.21
N SER A 10 4.26 18.97 4.49
CA SER A 10 5.71 18.85 4.51
C SER A 10 6.18 18.60 5.95
N THR A 11 7.01 17.58 6.14
CA THR A 11 7.55 17.24 7.47
C THR A 11 8.15 18.47 8.15
N PHE A 12 8.62 19.43 7.35
CA PHE A 12 9.02 20.77 7.76
C PHE A 12 7.86 21.58 8.36
N THR A 13 6.73 21.73 7.66
CA THR A 13 5.54 22.45 8.16
C THR A 13 4.96 21.83 9.44
N LEU A 14 4.95 20.50 9.56
CA LEU A 14 4.47 19.84 10.78
C LEU A 14 5.41 20.08 11.96
N ARG A 15 6.73 20.03 11.73
CA ARG A 15 7.74 20.35 12.74
C ARG A 15 7.65 21.83 13.13
N ALA A 16 7.52 22.73 12.17
CA ALA A 16 7.37 24.16 12.41
C ALA A 16 6.13 24.48 13.25
N LEU A 17 4.97 23.89 12.92
CA LEU A 17 3.75 24.04 13.73
C LEU A 17 3.92 23.48 15.15
N PHE A 18 4.57 22.33 15.30
CA PHE A 18 4.85 21.75 16.61
C PHE A 18 5.74 22.67 17.45
N TYR A 19 6.84 23.19 16.89
CA TYR A 19 7.72 24.12 17.60
C TYR A 19 7.05 25.46 17.89
N ALA A 20 6.22 25.98 16.98
CA ALA A 20 5.45 27.20 17.20
C ALA A 20 4.43 27.03 18.35
N ALA A 21 3.73 25.89 18.39
CA ALA A 21 2.81 25.57 19.47
C ALA A 21 3.54 25.38 20.81
N LEU A 22 4.67 24.66 20.81
CA LEU A 22 5.52 24.49 22.00
C LEU A 22 6.03 25.84 22.52
N PHE A 23 6.50 26.70 21.62
CA PHE A 23 6.95 28.06 21.96
C PHE A 23 5.82 28.89 22.57
N GLY A 24 4.61 28.84 21.99
CA GLY A 24 3.44 29.53 22.54
C GLY A 24 3.09 29.07 23.96
N VAL A 25 3.07 27.75 24.19
CA VAL A 25 2.82 27.17 25.53
C VAL A 25 3.89 27.61 26.53
N VAL A 26 5.17 27.53 26.14
CA VAL A 26 6.29 27.96 26.99
C VAL A 26 6.19 29.44 27.33
N ALA A 27 5.89 30.31 26.35
CA ALA A 27 5.74 31.74 26.56
C ALA A 27 4.58 32.05 27.54
N ILE A 28 3.42 31.40 27.35
CA ILE A 28 2.26 31.57 28.24
C ILE A 28 2.61 31.12 29.67
N VAL A 29 3.21 29.94 29.83
CA VAL A 29 3.61 29.40 31.14
C VAL A 29 4.64 30.31 31.81
N HIS A 30 5.64 30.78 31.06
CA HIS A 30 6.68 31.65 31.60
C HIS A 30 6.11 32.99 32.06
N VAL A 31 5.24 33.62 31.26
CA VAL A 31 4.57 34.86 31.64
C VAL A 31 3.68 34.65 32.86
N ALA A 32 2.85 33.60 32.90
CA ALA A 32 1.98 33.31 34.03
C ALA A 32 2.77 33.12 35.34
N ILE A 33 3.84 32.32 35.30
CA ILE A 33 4.69 32.04 36.48
C ILE A 33 5.43 33.29 36.94
N THR A 34 6.00 34.06 36.01
CA THR A 34 6.72 35.29 36.35
C THR A 34 5.77 36.33 36.97
N THR A 35 4.53 36.41 36.48
CA THR A 35 3.50 37.31 37.02
C THR A 35 3.08 36.85 38.43
N ALA A 36 2.85 35.55 38.63
CA ALA A 36 2.49 34.98 39.94
C ALA A 36 3.60 35.13 40.99
N LEU A 37 4.86 34.90 40.60
CA LEU A 37 6.02 35.05 41.50
C LEU A 37 6.25 36.51 41.91
N ARG A 38 6.02 37.47 41.01
CA ARG A 38 6.08 38.90 41.34
C ARG A 38 4.97 39.30 42.30
N THR A 39 3.73 38.81 42.12
CA THR A 39 2.65 39.06 43.08
C THR A 39 2.90 38.46 44.46
N ALA A 40 3.72 37.41 44.54
CA ALA A 40 4.13 36.77 45.80
C ALA A 40 5.34 37.45 46.48
N GLY A 41 5.85 38.56 45.95
CA GLY A 41 6.92 39.35 46.57
C GLY A 41 8.33 38.75 46.49
N TRP A 42 8.55 37.77 45.61
CA TRP A 42 9.87 37.15 45.46
C TRP A 42 10.90 38.09 44.81
N GLN A 43 12.13 38.10 45.35
CA GLN A 43 13.24 38.90 44.80
C GLN A 43 13.59 38.47 43.36
N GLY A 44 14.00 39.44 42.54
CA GLY A 44 14.18 39.29 41.09
C GLY A 44 15.15 38.17 40.65
N GLY A 45 16.17 37.85 41.47
CA GLY A 45 17.13 36.79 41.16
C GLY A 45 16.55 35.37 41.29
N VAL A 46 15.77 35.10 42.34
CA VAL A 46 15.24 33.75 42.62
C VAL A 46 14.08 33.40 41.66
N SER A 47 13.29 34.40 41.28
CA SER A 47 12.19 34.20 40.31
C SER A 47 12.67 33.82 38.90
N LEU A 48 13.84 34.29 38.48
CA LEU A 48 14.46 33.92 37.19
C LEU A 48 14.89 32.45 37.14
N PHE A 49 15.53 31.94 38.20
CA PHE A 49 15.94 30.54 38.25
C PHE A 49 14.76 29.58 38.31
N VAL A 50 13.75 29.90 39.12
CA VAL A 50 12.56 29.03 39.27
C VAL A 50 11.71 29.05 37.99
N SER A 51 11.52 30.20 37.36
CA SER A 51 10.81 30.26 36.07
C SER A 51 11.55 29.52 34.95
N GLY A 52 12.89 29.60 34.90
CA GLY A 52 13.71 28.84 33.96
C GLY A 52 13.61 27.32 34.17
N ALA A 53 13.66 26.85 35.42
CA ALA A 53 13.55 25.44 35.76
C ALA A 53 12.17 24.86 35.41
N VAL A 54 11.08 25.60 35.67
CA VAL A 54 9.72 25.13 35.34
C VAL A 54 9.53 25.07 33.82
N VAL A 55 10.03 26.05 33.07
CA VAL A 55 9.99 26.01 31.60
C VAL A 55 10.73 24.79 31.06
N LEU A 56 11.92 24.47 31.59
CA LEU A 56 12.68 23.29 31.18
C LEU A 56 11.90 21.99 31.41
N ILE A 57 11.25 21.84 32.57
CA ILE A 57 10.41 20.67 32.90
C ILE A 57 9.24 20.54 31.92
N VAL A 58 8.55 21.64 31.63
CA VAL A 58 7.41 21.65 30.69
C VAL A 58 7.85 21.24 29.28
N VAL A 59 9.00 21.71 28.81
CA VAL A 59 9.55 21.33 27.51
C VAL A 59 9.88 19.83 27.48
N LEU A 60 10.56 19.32 28.50
CA LEU A 60 10.92 17.89 28.58
C LEU A 60 9.70 16.98 28.60
N VAL A 61 8.68 17.31 29.41
CA VAL A 61 7.42 16.56 29.46
C VAL A 61 6.66 16.64 28.13
N GLY A 62 6.58 17.84 27.54
CA GLY A 62 5.88 18.05 26.27
C GLY A 62 6.50 17.28 25.10
N VAL A 63 7.83 17.26 25.00
CA VAL A 63 8.55 16.51 23.96
C VAL A 63 8.36 15.00 24.16
N ASN A 64 8.57 14.51 25.39
CA ASN A 64 8.44 13.09 25.68
C ASN A 64 7.00 12.58 25.45
N PHE A 65 5.99 13.36 25.85
CA PHE A 65 4.59 13.02 25.59
C PHE A 65 4.25 13.03 24.09
N ALA A 66 4.82 13.96 23.32
CA ALA A 66 4.64 14.01 21.88
C ALA A 66 5.24 12.78 21.18
N ASP A 67 6.41 12.34 21.60
CA ASP A 67 7.05 11.13 21.06
C ASP A 67 6.28 9.86 21.46
N PHE A 68 5.84 9.76 22.71
CA PHE A 68 4.96 8.68 23.17
C PHE A 68 3.65 8.58 22.36
N LEU A 69 3.00 9.72 22.05
CA LEU A 69 1.79 9.74 21.22
C LEU A 69 2.06 9.30 19.78
N ARG A 70 3.23 9.63 19.22
CA ARG A 70 3.62 9.19 17.87
C ARG A 70 3.80 7.68 17.82
N GLU A 71 4.50 7.12 18.80
CA GLU A 71 4.73 5.68 18.93
C GLU A 71 3.41 4.92 19.13
N ARG A 72 2.54 5.39 20.03
CA ARG A 72 1.25 4.75 20.30
C ARG A 72 0.33 4.74 19.08
N ARG A 73 0.33 5.81 18.27
CA ARG A 73 -0.40 5.87 16.98
C ARG A 73 0.21 4.96 15.90
N ALA A 74 1.51 4.70 15.94
CA ALA A 74 2.15 3.74 15.04
C ALA A 74 1.76 2.30 15.42
N ALA A 75 1.88 1.96 16.71
CA ALA A 75 1.52 0.65 17.25
C ALA A 75 0.05 0.29 16.97
N TRP A 76 -0.88 1.24 17.13
CA TRP A 76 -2.30 1.02 16.84
C TRP A 76 -2.58 0.63 15.37
N ARG A 77 -1.82 1.17 14.42
CA ARG A 77 -1.95 0.81 12.99
C ARG A 77 -1.39 -0.57 12.70
N GLU A 78 -0.37 -1.00 13.43
CA GLU A 78 0.25 -2.33 13.28
C GLU A 78 -0.66 -3.43 13.83
N VAL A 79 -1.32 -3.19 14.96
CA VAL A 79 -2.30 -4.13 15.53
C VAL A 79 -3.44 -4.41 14.55
N GLN A 80 -3.92 -3.40 13.81
CA GLN A 80 -4.97 -3.62 12.81
C GLN A 80 -4.50 -4.44 11.60
N ARG A 81 -3.22 -4.33 11.21
CA ARG A 81 -2.64 -5.16 10.13
C ARG A 81 -2.49 -6.61 10.56
N MET A 82 -2.01 -6.86 11.78
CA MET A 82 -1.82 -8.20 12.33
C MET A 82 -3.12 -8.98 12.40
N LYS A 83 -4.22 -8.32 12.82
CA LYS A 83 -5.56 -8.94 12.86
C LYS A 83 -6.06 -9.43 11.49
N GLN A 84 -5.45 -8.99 10.39
CA GLN A 84 -5.87 -9.31 9.04
C GLN A 84 -4.81 -10.09 8.24
N GLY A 85 -3.74 -10.55 8.90
CA GLY A 85 -2.65 -11.30 8.27
C GLY A 85 -1.83 -10.49 7.26
N LEU A 86 -1.93 -9.15 7.26
CA LEU A 86 -1.24 -8.32 6.29
C LEU A 86 0.26 -8.17 6.63
N PRO A 87 1.19 -8.40 5.69
CA PRO A 87 2.62 -8.24 5.90
C PRO A 87 2.99 -6.78 6.21
N SER A 88 4.12 -6.59 6.88
CA SER A 88 4.61 -5.26 7.26
C SER A 88 5.21 -4.51 6.05
N GLY A 89 4.85 -3.23 5.91
CA GLY A 89 5.39 -2.35 4.87
C GLY A 89 4.56 -2.25 3.58
N PRO A 90 4.97 -1.38 2.64
CA PRO A 90 4.33 -1.27 1.32
C PRO A 90 4.68 -2.51 0.50
N CYS A 91 3.66 -3.31 0.23
CA CYS A 91 3.76 -4.54 -0.54
C CYS A 91 3.33 -4.27 -1.98
N CYS A 92 4.26 -4.40 -2.91
CA CYS A 92 3.98 -4.39 -4.34
C CYS A 92 4.09 -5.82 -4.88
N VAL A 93 3.01 -6.31 -5.47
CA VAL A 93 3.03 -7.61 -6.16
C VAL A 93 3.54 -7.40 -7.58
N VAL A 94 4.70 -7.97 -7.87
CA VAL A 94 5.13 -8.16 -9.27
C VAL A 94 4.50 -9.46 -9.75
N TRP A 95 3.29 -9.36 -10.28
CA TRP A 95 2.63 -10.50 -10.92
C TRP A 95 3.36 -10.84 -12.23
N ARG A 96 4.07 -11.96 -12.25
CA ARG A 96 4.64 -12.55 -13.46
C ARG A 96 3.72 -13.70 -13.85
N VAL A 97 2.90 -13.51 -14.87
CA VAL A 97 2.18 -14.62 -15.50
C VAL A 97 3.26 -15.57 -16.03
N SER A 98 3.35 -16.79 -15.50
CA SER A 98 4.06 -17.86 -16.18
C SER A 98 3.25 -18.17 -17.43
N GLU A 99 3.83 -17.93 -18.61
CA GLU A 99 3.23 -18.18 -19.93
C GLU A 99 2.72 -19.63 -20.10
N SER A 100 3.03 -20.54 -19.18
CA SER A 100 2.79 -21.98 -19.30
C SER A 100 1.42 -22.49 -18.81
N GLU A 101 0.59 -21.71 -18.12
CA GLU A 101 -0.66 -22.25 -17.51
C GLU A 101 -1.96 -21.50 -17.84
N SER A 102 -1.94 -20.34 -18.51
CA SER A 102 -3.14 -19.53 -18.75
C SER A 102 -3.57 -19.40 -20.21
N GLU A 103 -3.05 -20.21 -21.11
CA GLU A 103 -3.39 -20.19 -22.55
C GLU A 103 -4.38 -21.31 -22.92
N ALA A 104 -5.27 -21.69 -21.99
CA ALA A 104 -6.55 -22.23 -22.40
C ALA A 104 -7.40 -21.04 -22.81
N ASP A 105 -7.45 -20.74 -24.11
CA ASP A 105 -8.28 -19.67 -24.68
C ASP A 105 -9.71 -19.83 -24.16
N MET A 106 -10.10 -18.95 -23.22
CA MET A 106 -11.40 -19.05 -22.57
C MET A 106 -12.48 -18.89 -23.66
N PRO A 107 -13.42 -19.83 -23.79
CA PRO A 107 -14.43 -19.80 -24.85
C PRO A 107 -15.55 -18.79 -24.57
N TRP A 108 -15.39 -17.96 -23.55
CA TRP A 108 -16.36 -17.00 -23.04
C TRP A 108 -15.76 -15.60 -23.06
N ASP A 109 -16.53 -14.63 -23.55
CA ASP A 109 -16.23 -13.21 -23.47
C ASP A 109 -17.03 -12.55 -22.35
N VAL A 110 -16.40 -11.60 -21.65
CA VAL A 110 -17.08 -10.82 -20.60
C VAL A 110 -17.94 -9.75 -21.23
N VAL A 111 -19.21 -9.69 -20.83
CA VAL A 111 -20.13 -8.63 -21.23
C VAL A 111 -19.85 -7.37 -20.41
N GLY A 112 -19.26 -6.37 -21.07
CA GLY A 112 -18.96 -5.07 -20.47
C GLY A 112 -17.63 -5.05 -19.70
N HIS A 113 -17.56 -4.23 -18.65
CA HIS A 113 -16.33 -4.03 -17.89
C HIS A 113 -16.36 -4.80 -16.57
N LEU A 114 -15.45 -5.76 -16.42
CA LEU A 114 -15.22 -6.41 -15.14
C LEU A 114 -14.35 -5.52 -14.25
N HIS A 115 -14.98 -4.87 -13.28
CA HIS A 115 -14.29 -4.02 -12.31
C HIS A 115 -14.53 -4.50 -10.89
N ALA A 116 -13.48 -5.05 -10.27
CA ALA A 116 -13.48 -5.31 -8.85
C ALA A 116 -13.33 -4.03 -8.04
N ARG A 117 -14.16 -3.86 -7.01
CA ARG A 117 -14.06 -2.72 -6.10
C ARG A 117 -12.85 -2.89 -5.21
N TYR A 118 -11.96 -1.90 -5.20
CA TYR A 118 -10.79 -1.93 -4.34
C TYR A 118 -11.19 -1.91 -2.85
N PRO A 119 -10.73 -2.86 -2.00
CA PRO A 119 -11.06 -2.88 -0.58
C PRO A 119 -10.69 -1.56 0.12
N LYS A 120 -11.66 -0.93 0.81
CA LYS A 120 -11.47 0.40 1.44
C LYS A 120 -10.27 0.43 2.39
N LEU A 121 -10.04 -0.66 3.13
CA LEU A 121 -8.97 -0.76 4.09
C LEU A 121 -7.60 -0.95 3.44
N ALA A 122 -7.49 -1.84 2.44
CA ALA A 122 -6.26 -2.00 1.64
C ALA A 122 -5.89 -0.69 0.94
N ARG A 123 -6.88 0.05 0.44
CA ARG A 123 -6.68 1.39 -0.15
C ARG A 123 -6.13 2.41 0.85
N ARG A 124 -6.64 2.42 2.09
CA ARG A 124 -6.13 3.31 3.15
C ARG A 124 -4.73 2.95 3.61
N LEU A 125 -4.38 1.67 3.58
CA LEU A 125 -3.08 1.15 4.00
C LEU A 125 -2.04 1.13 2.87
N GLY A 126 -2.43 1.42 1.63
CA GLY A 126 -1.52 1.40 0.48
C GLY A 126 -1.03 0.00 0.12
N VAL A 127 -1.84 -1.03 0.37
CA VAL A 127 -1.49 -2.44 0.14
C VAL A 127 -2.01 -2.86 -1.22
N GLU A 128 -1.12 -3.35 -2.07
CA GLU A 128 -1.43 -4.00 -3.36
C GLU A 128 -1.46 -5.52 -3.20
N GLY A 129 -2.16 -6.19 -4.09
CA GLY A 129 -2.41 -7.63 -3.95
C GLY A 129 -2.93 -8.25 -5.24
N TYR A 130 -3.11 -9.57 -5.19
CA TYR A 130 -3.80 -10.32 -6.22
C TYR A 130 -4.73 -11.37 -5.60
N ALA A 131 -5.72 -11.79 -6.37
CA ALA A 131 -6.57 -12.93 -6.05
C ALA A 131 -6.82 -13.71 -7.33
N VAL A 132 -6.58 -15.01 -7.31
CA VAL A 132 -6.94 -15.96 -8.36
C VAL A 132 -8.19 -16.69 -7.91
N VAL A 133 -9.27 -16.50 -8.66
CA VAL A 133 -10.55 -17.15 -8.39
C VAL A 133 -10.79 -18.27 -9.40
N ASP A 134 -11.23 -19.42 -8.89
CA ASP A 134 -11.82 -20.50 -9.69
C ASP A 134 -13.33 -20.33 -9.70
N PHE A 135 -13.99 -20.54 -10.83
CA PHE A 135 -15.44 -20.43 -10.95
C PHE A 135 -15.97 -21.24 -12.11
N GLU A 136 -17.25 -21.59 -12.04
CA GLU A 136 -17.98 -22.24 -13.12
C GLU A 136 -18.95 -21.24 -13.77
N ILE A 137 -19.29 -21.45 -15.03
CA ILE A 137 -20.26 -20.61 -15.76
C ILE A 137 -21.53 -21.45 -16.01
N ASN A 138 -22.70 -20.91 -15.64
CA ASN A 138 -24.00 -21.55 -15.90
C ASN A 138 -24.50 -21.28 -17.33
N ALA A 139 -25.65 -21.87 -17.69
CA ALA A 139 -26.28 -21.67 -18.99
C ALA A 139 -26.66 -20.20 -19.24
N GLU A 140 -26.94 -19.45 -18.17
CA GLU A 140 -27.31 -18.04 -18.21
C GLU A 140 -26.11 -17.09 -18.32
N GLY A 141 -24.87 -17.61 -18.36
CA GLY A 141 -23.65 -16.81 -18.47
C GLY A 141 -23.23 -16.09 -17.18
N GLN A 142 -23.71 -16.55 -16.02
CA GLN A 142 -23.35 -16.07 -14.70
C GLN A 142 -22.28 -16.97 -14.06
N ALA A 143 -21.38 -16.37 -13.29
CA ALA A 143 -20.41 -17.12 -12.51
C ALA A 143 -21.08 -17.77 -11.28
N LYS A 144 -20.85 -19.07 -11.10
CA LYS A 144 -21.31 -19.89 -9.98
C LYS A 144 -20.10 -20.60 -9.35
N ASN A 145 -20.25 -21.06 -8.11
CA ASN A 145 -19.22 -21.84 -7.39
C ASN A 145 -17.86 -21.12 -7.40
N VAL A 146 -17.86 -19.84 -7.04
CA VAL A 146 -16.62 -19.04 -6.97
C VAL A 146 -15.83 -19.46 -5.74
N HIS A 147 -14.61 -19.94 -5.97
CA HIS A 147 -13.67 -20.41 -4.94
C HIS A 147 -12.33 -19.67 -5.04
N CYS A 148 -11.64 -19.53 -3.91
CA CYS A 148 -10.30 -18.95 -3.88
C CYS A 148 -9.27 -20.02 -4.21
N VAL A 149 -8.48 -19.83 -5.27
CA VAL A 149 -7.31 -20.68 -5.56
C VAL A 149 -6.11 -20.17 -4.79
N ASP A 150 -5.86 -18.87 -4.92
CA ASP A 150 -4.74 -18.19 -4.31
C ASP A 150 -5.09 -16.73 -4.07
N ALA A 151 -4.73 -16.20 -2.91
CA ALA A 151 -4.93 -14.80 -2.57
C ALA A 151 -3.76 -14.30 -1.74
N TRP A 152 -3.22 -13.16 -2.15
CA TRP A 152 -2.12 -12.52 -1.44
C TRP A 152 -2.30 -11.01 -1.44
N PRO A 153 -2.00 -10.30 -0.34
CA PRO A 153 -1.51 -10.78 0.95
C PRO A 153 -2.57 -11.26 1.96
N SER A 154 -3.86 -11.12 1.65
CA SER A 154 -4.95 -11.44 2.57
C SER A 154 -6.25 -11.69 1.79
N ASP A 155 -7.18 -12.43 2.39
CA ASP A 155 -8.46 -12.83 1.78
C ASP A 155 -9.38 -11.64 1.44
N VAL A 156 -9.07 -10.44 1.94
CA VAL A 156 -9.79 -9.20 1.57
C VAL A 156 -9.77 -8.93 0.06
N PHE A 157 -8.76 -9.41 -0.66
CA PHE A 157 -8.69 -9.29 -2.12
C PHE A 157 -9.56 -10.33 -2.82
N TYR A 158 -9.70 -11.52 -2.22
CA TYR A 158 -10.62 -12.54 -2.69
C TYR A 158 -12.08 -12.10 -2.53
N GLU A 159 -12.46 -11.49 -1.41
CA GLU A 159 -13.83 -10.97 -1.23
C GLU A 159 -14.22 -9.95 -2.30
N ALA A 160 -13.30 -9.03 -2.63
CA ALA A 160 -13.51 -8.04 -3.68
C ALA A 160 -13.60 -8.67 -5.08
N ALA A 161 -12.79 -9.69 -5.36
CA ALA A 161 -12.87 -10.45 -6.60
C ALA A 161 -14.20 -11.23 -6.69
N ARG A 162 -14.65 -11.85 -5.59
CA ARG A 162 -15.91 -12.58 -5.50
C ARG A 162 -17.12 -11.67 -5.74
N GLU A 163 -17.12 -10.46 -5.15
CA GLU A 163 -18.16 -9.44 -5.42
C GLU A 163 -18.17 -9.08 -6.91
N ALA A 164 -17.00 -8.87 -7.53
CA ALA A 164 -16.92 -8.58 -8.97
C ALA A 164 -17.49 -9.71 -9.85
N MET A 165 -17.14 -10.95 -9.54
CA MET A 165 -17.61 -12.14 -10.27
C MET A 165 -19.12 -12.34 -10.16
N SER A 166 -19.73 -12.01 -9.03
CA SER A 166 -21.18 -12.09 -8.85
C SER A 166 -21.96 -11.12 -9.76
N HIS A 167 -21.33 -10.05 -10.21
CA HIS A 167 -21.91 -9.08 -11.13
C HIS A 167 -21.48 -9.29 -12.59
N ALA A 168 -20.52 -10.17 -12.83
CA ALA A 168 -20.01 -10.48 -14.15
C ALA A 168 -21.05 -11.27 -14.96
N LYS A 169 -21.13 -10.98 -16.25
CA LYS A 169 -21.89 -11.75 -17.24
C LYS A 169 -20.94 -12.17 -18.35
N PHE A 170 -21.09 -13.40 -18.80
CA PHE A 170 -20.26 -14.06 -19.80
C PHE A 170 -21.13 -14.48 -20.97
N VAL A 171 -20.67 -14.26 -22.19
CA VAL A 171 -21.32 -14.69 -23.43
C VAL A 171 -20.34 -15.59 -24.17
N PRO A 172 -20.79 -16.74 -24.70
CA PRO A 172 -19.91 -17.62 -25.46
C PRO A 172 -19.43 -16.92 -26.74
N LYS A 173 -18.19 -17.21 -27.14
CA LYS A 173 -17.68 -16.77 -28.45
C LYS A 173 -18.53 -17.39 -29.57
N PRO A 174 -18.83 -16.67 -30.66
CA PRO A 174 -19.79 -17.09 -31.69
C PRO A 174 -19.43 -18.41 -32.40
N ASP A 175 -18.16 -18.82 -32.38
CA ASP A 175 -17.66 -20.04 -33.04
C ASP A 175 -17.38 -21.19 -32.07
N VAL A 176 -17.63 -21.02 -30.76
CA VAL A 176 -17.30 -22.02 -29.74
C VAL A 176 -18.55 -22.48 -28.99
N HIS A 177 -18.71 -23.79 -28.88
CA HIS A 177 -19.73 -24.42 -28.04
C HIS A 177 -19.11 -24.80 -26.69
N PRO A 178 -19.16 -23.93 -25.67
CA PRO A 178 -18.54 -24.24 -24.39
C PRO A 178 -19.29 -25.37 -23.68
N ARG A 179 -18.54 -26.21 -22.96
CA ARG A 179 -19.12 -27.20 -22.05
C ARG A 179 -19.51 -26.52 -20.75
N PHE A 180 -20.77 -26.66 -20.34
CA PHE A 180 -21.23 -26.21 -19.02
C PHE A 180 -20.60 -27.07 -17.92
N GLY A 181 -20.20 -26.45 -16.81
CA GLY A 181 -19.55 -27.13 -15.67
C GLY A 181 -18.03 -27.27 -15.78
N ALA A 182 -17.38 -26.65 -16.77
CA ALA A 182 -15.94 -26.45 -16.74
C ALA A 182 -15.58 -25.36 -15.71
N SER A 183 -14.57 -25.62 -14.89
CA SER A 183 -14.03 -24.64 -13.96
C SER A 183 -12.97 -23.79 -14.65
N PHE A 184 -13.03 -22.48 -14.45
CA PHE A 184 -12.14 -21.50 -15.05
C PHE A 184 -11.47 -20.64 -13.97
N ARG A 185 -10.20 -20.33 -14.20
CA ARG A 185 -9.42 -19.47 -13.30
C ARG A 185 -9.28 -18.07 -13.87
N MET A 186 -9.60 -17.07 -13.07
CA MET A 186 -9.42 -15.66 -13.43
C MET A 186 -8.56 -14.93 -12.38
N PRO A 187 -7.41 -14.37 -12.79
CA PRO A 187 -6.58 -13.57 -11.90
C PRO A 187 -7.06 -12.12 -11.83
N PHE A 188 -7.27 -11.62 -10.62
CA PHE A 188 -7.53 -10.22 -10.31
C PHE A 188 -6.29 -9.59 -9.70
N VAL A 189 -5.77 -8.54 -10.34
CA VAL A 189 -4.62 -7.80 -9.84
C VAL A 189 -5.07 -6.43 -9.36
N PHE A 190 -4.84 -6.16 -8.08
CA PHE A 190 -5.21 -4.91 -7.43
C PHE A 190 -3.97 -4.01 -7.32
N ARG A 191 -3.91 -2.99 -8.18
CA ARG A 191 -2.85 -1.97 -8.16
C ARG A 191 -3.42 -0.62 -7.80
N ILE A 192 -2.67 0.15 -7.01
CA ILE A 192 -3.03 1.54 -6.70
C ILE A 192 -2.27 2.41 -7.70
N ALA A 193 -3.01 2.96 -8.66
CA ALA A 193 -2.44 3.91 -9.62
C ALA A 193 -1.72 5.05 -8.87
N GLY A 194 -0.39 5.11 -9.01
CA GLY A 194 0.46 6.14 -8.41
C GLY A 194 1.08 5.82 -7.05
N ALA A 195 0.76 4.70 -6.37
CA ALA A 195 1.37 4.35 -5.08
C ALA A 195 2.80 3.79 -5.22
N ALA A 196 3.09 3.11 -6.33
CA ALA A 196 4.40 2.59 -6.66
C ALA A 196 4.90 3.17 -8.00
N ARG A 197 5.31 4.44 -8.02
CA ARG A 197 6.39 4.80 -8.96
C ARG A 197 7.66 4.13 -8.41
N LEU A 198 7.88 2.88 -8.80
CA LEU A 198 9.20 2.26 -8.73
C LEU A 198 10.16 3.24 -9.44
N LYS A 199 11.07 3.88 -8.69
CA LYS A 199 12.13 4.72 -9.28
C LYS A 199 13.04 3.87 -10.16
N ASP A 200 13.12 2.58 -9.87
CA ASP A 200 13.63 1.60 -10.80
C ASP A 200 12.53 1.29 -11.83
N ARG A 201 12.50 2.08 -12.90
CA ARG A 201 11.97 1.59 -14.18
C ARG A 201 12.85 0.39 -14.50
N GLY A 202 12.48 -0.80 -14.00
CA GLY A 202 13.18 -2.04 -14.31
C GLY A 202 13.53 -2.00 -15.79
N ARG A 203 14.79 -2.32 -16.13
CA ARG A 203 15.34 -2.10 -17.48
C ARG A 203 14.25 -2.47 -18.48
N LYS A 204 13.77 -1.49 -19.27
CA LYS A 204 12.87 -1.77 -20.40
C LYS A 204 13.43 -3.02 -21.06
N ALA A 205 12.61 -4.07 -21.20
CA ALA A 205 13.02 -5.27 -21.90
C ALA A 205 13.71 -4.79 -23.19
N LYS A 206 15.02 -5.03 -23.30
CA LYS A 206 15.74 -4.72 -24.53
C LYS A 206 14.96 -5.48 -25.60
N THR A 207 14.38 -4.77 -26.56
CA THR A 207 13.71 -5.41 -27.69
C THR A 207 14.69 -6.43 -28.23
N LEU A 208 14.34 -7.72 -28.10
CA LEU A 208 15.12 -8.80 -28.68
C LEU A 208 15.15 -8.51 -30.17
N ARG A 209 16.29 -8.06 -30.68
CA ARG A 209 16.54 -7.96 -32.12
C ARG A 209 17.04 -9.36 -32.52
N PRO A 210 16.17 -10.23 -33.07
CA PRO A 210 16.49 -11.63 -33.30
C PRO A 210 17.74 -11.78 -34.20
N ALA A 211 17.90 -10.89 -35.17
CA ALA A 211 19.07 -10.85 -36.05
C ALA A 211 20.39 -10.59 -35.31
N LEU A 212 20.41 -9.69 -34.32
CA LEU A 212 21.62 -9.36 -33.54
C LEU A 212 21.98 -10.48 -32.57
N LYS A 213 20.96 -11.16 -32.02
CA LYS A 213 21.18 -12.31 -31.14
C LYS A 213 21.72 -13.50 -31.94
N ALA A 214 21.11 -13.81 -33.08
CA ALA A 214 21.59 -14.87 -33.98
C ALA A 214 23.01 -14.60 -34.51
N ALA A 215 23.35 -13.34 -34.83
CA ALA A 215 24.71 -12.96 -35.21
C ALA A 215 25.72 -13.14 -34.06
N GLY A 216 25.35 -12.77 -32.84
CA GLY A 216 26.17 -13.01 -31.64
C GLY A 216 26.41 -14.50 -31.39
N ASP A 217 25.35 -15.30 -31.47
CA ASP A 217 25.42 -16.75 -31.27
C ASP A 217 26.29 -17.42 -32.36
N ALA A 218 26.23 -16.94 -33.61
CA ALA A 218 27.06 -17.43 -34.71
C ALA A 218 28.56 -17.12 -34.51
N VAL A 219 28.88 -15.90 -34.07
CA VAL A 219 30.26 -15.49 -33.78
C VAL A 219 30.83 -16.29 -32.61
N GLU A 220 30.02 -16.54 -31.57
CA GLU A 220 30.46 -17.34 -30.42
C GLU A 220 30.69 -18.81 -30.81
N LYS A 221 29.88 -19.35 -31.73
CA LYS A 221 30.07 -20.69 -32.29
C LYS A 221 31.37 -20.81 -33.06
N LEU A 222 31.68 -19.83 -33.92
CA LEU A 222 32.93 -19.77 -34.68
C LEU A 222 34.16 -19.63 -33.77
N ARG A 223 34.05 -18.85 -32.69
CA ARG A 223 35.12 -18.69 -31.70
C ARG A 223 35.39 -19.96 -30.89
N LYS A 224 34.38 -20.82 -30.71
CA LYS A 224 34.54 -22.11 -30.01
C LYS A 224 35.03 -23.24 -30.94
N SER A 225 34.91 -23.06 -32.25
CA SER A 225 35.37 -24.02 -33.27
C SER A 225 36.75 -23.71 -33.84
N ALA A 226 37.36 -22.58 -33.46
CA ALA A 226 38.74 -22.21 -33.77
C ALA A 226 39.62 -22.46 -32.55
#